data_AF-A0A929UTA6-F1
#
_entry.id   AF-A0A929UTA6-F1
#
_cell.length_a   1.000
_cell.length_b   1.000
_cell.length_c   1.000
_cell.angle_alpha   90.00
_cell.angle_beta   90.00
_cell.angle_gamma   90.00
#
_symmetry.space_group_name_H-M   'P 1'
#
loop_
_entity.id
_entity.type
_entity.pdbx_description
1 polymer ?
#
loop_
_entity_poly.entity_id
_entity_poly.type
_entity_poly.pdbx_seq_one_letter_code
_entity_poly.pdbx_strand_id
1 'polypeptide(L)'
;MAKPSADKSAKKLVSKSVKAAAKVAALKEKKIAGTVIKDTHMAGFVNFIREQGVVGMAVGLAIGTAAGDTVKKLVTAFIDPLVQLVVGSQQGLQSASFTVEVAGRKGEFLYGAFVSSLITLIAVAFVVYAIVHFLKLDKLDKKKD
;
A
#
# COMPACT_ATOMS: atom_id res chain seq x y z
N MET A 1 -39.65 -75.14 23.70
CA MET A 1 -39.74 -73.91 24.51
C MET A 1 -38.58 -72.98 24.13
N ALA A 2 -38.87 -71.67 24.02
CA ALA A 2 -37.95 -70.51 23.99
C ALA A 2 -37.05 -70.19 22.75
N LYS A 3 -37.65 -69.38 21.86
CA LYS A 3 -37.17 -68.24 21.03
C LYS A 3 -36.08 -67.33 21.71
N PRO A 4 -35.49 -66.28 21.06
CA PRO A 4 -34.59 -66.26 19.88
C PRO A 4 -33.48 -65.15 19.95
N SER A 5 -32.65 -65.02 18.91
CA SER A 5 -32.08 -63.78 18.35
C SER A 5 -31.99 -62.49 19.20
N ALA A 6 -30.81 -62.15 19.74
CA ALA A 6 -30.57 -60.81 20.30
C ALA A 6 -29.17 -60.19 20.04
N ASP A 7 -28.33 -60.74 19.16
CA ASP A 7 -26.91 -60.30 19.08
C ASP A 7 -26.57 -59.37 17.89
N LYS A 8 -27.37 -59.34 16.81
CA LYS A 8 -26.96 -58.62 15.56
C LYS A 8 -27.53 -57.22 15.33
N SER A 9 -28.47 -56.74 16.14
CA SER A 9 -29.14 -55.45 15.88
C SER A 9 -28.59 -54.24 16.64
N ALA A 10 -27.76 -54.44 17.67
CA ALA A 10 -27.23 -53.34 18.49
C ALA A 10 -26.00 -52.63 17.87
N LYS A 11 -25.21 -53.33 17.04
CA LYS A 11 -23.93 -52.79 16.52
C LYS A 11 -24.09 -51.81 15.35
N LYS A 12 -25.26 -51.76 14.71
CA LYS A 12 -25.53 -50.90 13.53
C LYS A 12 -26.10 -49.52 13.90
N LEU A 13 -26.59 -49.34 15.13
CA LEU A 13 -27.14 -48.06 15.62
C LEU A 13 -26.08 -47.15 16.26
N VAL A 14 -24.95 -47.70 16.69
CA VAL A 14 -23.85 -46.94 17.34
C VAL A 14 -22.91 -46.27 16.33
N SER A 15 -22.82 -46.75 15.08
CA SER A 15 -21.89 -46.17 14.08
C SER A 15 -22.47 -44.97 13.32
N LYS A 16 -23.80 -44.79 13.28
CA LYS A 16 -24.46 -43.70 12.56
C LYS A 16 -24.58 -42.42 13.40
N SER A 17 -24.76 -42.57 14.71
CA SER A 17 -24.84 -41.47 15.69
C SER A 17 -23.47 -40.86 16.03
N VAL A 18 -22.41 -41.68 16.09
CA VAL A 18 -21.04 -41.19 16.34
C VAL A 18 -20.49 -40.40 15.14
N LYS A 19 -20.80 -40.81 13.91
CA LYS A 19 -20.37 -40.10 12.69
C LYS A 19 -21.17 -38.80 12.46
N ALA A 20 -22.44 -38.76 12.89
CA ALA A 20 -23.25 -37.54 12.90
C ALA A 20 -22.79 -36.57 14.00
N ALA A 21 -22.52 -37.06 15.22
CA ALA A 21 -22.05 -36.24 16.34
C ALA A 21 -20.65 -35.64 16.09
N ALA A 22 -19.71 -36.41 15.52
CA ALA A 22 -18.38 -35.92 15.18
C ALA A 22 -18.41 -34.89 14.04
N LYS A 23 -19.28 -35.08 13.04
CA LYS A 23 -19.45 -34.12 11.93
C LYS A 23 -20.12 -32.83 12.40
N VAL A 24 -21.07 -32.93 13.34
CA VAL A 24 -21.75 -31.78 13.96
C VAL A 24 -20.79 -31.04 14.91
N ALA A 25 -19.93 -31.74 15.65
CA ALA A 25 -18.92 -31.14 16.52
C ALA A 25 -17.83 -30.40 15.71
N ALA A 26 -17.30 -31.00 14.64
CA ALA A 26 -16.31 -30.37 13.77
C ALA A 26 -16.86 -29.15 13.00
N LEU A 27 -18.15 -29.18 12.62
CA LEU A 27 -18.85 -28.03 12.04
C LEU A 27 -19.09 -26.93 13.09
N LYS A 28 -19.33 -27.30 14.35
CA LYS A 28 -19.53 -26.37 15.47
C LYS A 28 -18.22 -25.68 15.86
N GLU A 29 -17.09 -26.38 15.90
CA GLU A 29 -15.76 -25.78 16.11
C GLU A 29 -15.33 -24.86 14.96
N LYS A 30 -15.54 -25.25 13.69
CA LYS A 30 -15.29 -24.35 12.54
C LYS A 30 -16.23 -23.14 12.51
N LYS A 31 -17.49 -23.28 12.93
CA LYS A 31 -18.42 -22.14 13.06
C LYS A 31 -18.03 -21.23 14.22
N ILE A 32 -17.64 -21.78 15.37
CA ILE A 32 -17.26 -20.98 16.55
C ILE A 32 -15.95 -20.23 16.29
N ALA A 33 -14.94 -20.83 15.65
CA ALA A 33 -13.73 -20.11 15.24
C ALA A 33 -14.04 -19.00 14.21
N GLY A 34 -14.95 -19.24 13.26
CA GLY A 34 -15.40 -18.23 12.30
C GLY A 34 -16.26 -17.11 12.90
N THR A 35 -17.03 -17.40 13.95
CA THR A 35 -17.89 -16.43 14.66
C THR A 35 -17.11 -15.63 15.70
N VAL A 36 -16.21 -16.24 16.47
CA VAL A 36 -15.38 -15.55 17.48
C VAL A 36 -14.36 -14.60 16.82
N ILE A 37 -13.86 -14.94 15.63
CA ILE A 37 -13.08 -13.98 14.84
C ILE A 37 -13.97 -12.80 14.41
N LYS A 38 -15.20 -13.06 13.94
CA LYS A 38 -16.17 -12.02 13.52
C LYS A 38 -16.59 -11.05 14.63
N ASP A 39 -16.63 -11.48 15.90
CA ASP A 39 -17.06 -10.65 17.02
C ASP A 39 -15.92 -9.80 17.63
N THR A 40 -14.70 -9.92 17.12
CA THR A 40 -13.55 -9.13 17.55
C THR A 40 -13.37 -7.95 16.58
N HIS A 41 -13.20 -6.73 17.11
CA HIS A 41 -12.93 -5.50 16.35
C HIS A 41 -11.93 -5.65 15.19
N MET A 42 -10.98 -6.59 15.30
CA MET A 42 -10.03 -6.96 14.26
C MET A 42 -10.66 -7.55 13.00
N ALA A 43 -11.68 -8.41 13.08
CA ALA A 43 -12.33 -8.91 11.88
C ALA A 43 -13.18 -7.84 11.20
N GLY A 44 -13.84 -6.97 11.98
CA GLY A 44 -14.51 -5.79 11.45
C GLY A 44 -13.55 -4.89 10.68
N PHE A 45 -12.35 -4.66 11.22
CA PHE A 45 -11.30 -3.89 10.56
C PHE A 45 -10.75 -4.55 9.30
N VAL A 46 -10.47 -5.86 9.35
CA VAL A 46 -10.02 -6.62 8.17
C VAL A 46 -11.08 -6.63 7.07
N ASN A 47 -12.36 -6.71 7.44
CA ASN A 47 -13.47 -6.63 6.48
C ASN A 47 -13.59 -5.22 5.87
N PHE A 48 -13.44 -4.16 6.69
CA PHE A 48 -13.41 -2.78 6.23
C PHE A 48 -12.28 -2.49 5.24
N ILE A 49 -11.04 -2.90 5.56
CA ILE A 49 -9.87 -2.76 4.67
C ILE A 49 -10.13 -3.42 3.31
N ARG A 50 -10.81 -4.57 3.32
CA ARG A 50 -11.16 -5.33 2.12
C ARG A 50 -12.28 -4.67 1.31
N GLU A 51 -13.33 -4.17 1.96
CA GLU A 51 -14.47 -3.52 1.31
C GLU A 51 -14.11 -2.15 0.72
N GLN A 52 -13.26 -1.38 1.40
CA GLN A 52 -12.87 -0.04 0.97
C GLN A 52 -11.61 -0.02 0.08
N GLY A 53 -11.08 -1.18 -0.31
CA GLY A 53 -9.92 -1.26 -1.21
C GLY A 53 -8.63 -0.64 -0.65
N VAL A 54 -8.54 -0.42 0.66
CA VAL A 54 -7.43 0.30 1.33
C VAL A 54 -6.10 -0.41 1.09
N VAL A 55 -6.10 -1.73 0.92
CA VAL A 55 -4.90 -2.51 0.59
C VAL A 55 -4.26 -2.02 -0.71
N GLY A 56 -5.07 -1.78 -1.75
CA GLY A 56 -4.57 -1.30 -3.04
C GLY A 56 -3.97 0.10 -2.94
N MET A 57 -4.64 0.98 -2.20
CA MET A 57 -4.14 2.34 -1.94
C MET A 57 -2.83 2.31 -1.14
N ALA A 58 -2.73 1.46 -0.12
CA ALA A 58 -1.54 1.34 0.72
C ALA A 58 -0.33 0.81 -0.08
N VAL A 59 -0.55 -0.23 -0.91
CA VAL A 59 0.50 -0.77 -1.79
C VAL A 59 0.90 0.25 -2.86
N GLY A 60 -0.07 0.94 -3.46
CA GLY A 60 0.19 1.99 -4.45
C GLY A 60 1.00 3.15 -3.87
N LEU A 61 0.68 3.60 -2.65
CA LEU A 61 1.45 4.64 -1.97
C LEU A 61 2.86 4.14 -1.60
N ALA A 62 2.99 2.92 -1.06
CA ALA A 62 4.28 2.36 -0.67
C ALA A 62 5.25 2.18 -1.86
N ILE A 63 4.74 1.68 -3.00
CA ILE A 63 5.54 1.57 -4.22
C ILE A 63 5.77 2.95 -4.83
N GLY A 64 4.76 3.82 -4.81
CA GLY A 64 4.84 5.18 -5.34
C GLY A 64 5.91 6.02 -4.66
N THR A 65 6.05 5.94 -3.33
CA THR A 65 7.11 6.64 -2.59
C THR A 65 8.50 6.10 -2.94
N ALA A 66 8.68 4.78 -2.97
CA ALA A 66 9.96 4.16 -3.32
C ALA A 66 10.38 4.44 -4.78
N ALA A 67 9.42 4.39 -5.72
CA ALA A 67 9.64 4.74 -7.11
C ALA A 67 9.96 6.23 -7.26
N GLY A 68 9.21 7.10 -6.58
CA GLY A 68 9.46 8.54 -6.54
C GLY A 68 10.87 8.88 -6.02
N ASP A 69 11.32 8.21 -4.95
CA ASP A 69 12.67 8.37 -4.41
C ASP A 69 13.75 7.95 -5.40
N THR A 70 13.53 6.87 -6.15
CA THR A 70 14.46 6.39 -7.18
C THR A 70 14.59 7.42 -8.31
N VAL A 71 13.46 7.95 -8.78
CA VAL A 71 13.47 9.00 -9.82
C VAL A 71 14.11 10.28 -9.30
N LYS A 72 13.82 10.67 -8.05
CA LYS A 72 14.44 11.84 -7.42
C LYS A 72 15.95 11.70 -7.37
N LYS A 73 16.46 10.52 -6.96
CA LYS A 73 17.90 10.23 -6.97
C LYS A 73 18.51 10.34 -8.37
N LEU A 74 17.82 9.81 -9.38
CA LEU A 74 18.25 9.93 -10.78
C LEU A 74 18.36 11.41 -11.20
N VAL A 75 17.35 12.21 -10.87
CA VAL A 75 17.33 13.65 -11.17
C VAL A 75 18.47 14.37 -10.45
N THR A 76 18.66 14.10 -9.17
CA THR A 76 19.76 14.72 -8.40
C THR A 76 21.14 14.28 -8.88
N ALA A 77 21.29 13.08 -9.44
CA ALA A 77 22.56 12.59 -9.93
C ALA A 77 22.93 13.11 -11.33
N PHE A 78 21.93 13.34 -12.19
CA PHE A 78 22.17 13.70 -13.60
C PHE A 78 21.73 15.12 -13.95
N ILE A 79 20.58 15.58 -13.45
CA ILE A 79 20.03 16.89 -13.80
C ILE A 79 20.62 17.98 -12.91
N ASP A 80 20.74 17.76 -11.61
CA ASP A 80 21.29 18.79 -10.71
C ASP A 80 22.69 19.26 -11.11
N PRO A 81 23.65 18.39 -11.52
CA PRO A 81 24.94 18.84 -12.03
C PRO A 81 24.84 19.68 -13.31
N LEU A 82 23.91 19.35 -14.21
CA LEU A 82 23.67 20.12 -15.43
C LEU A 82 23.08 21.50 -15.13
N VAL A 83 22.12 21.56 -14.19
CA VAL A 83 21.56 22.81 -13.69
C VAL A 83 22.65 23.63 -12.99
N GLN A 84 23.54 22.99 -12.23
CA GLN A 84 24.66 23.68 -11.58
C GLN A 84 25.65 24.28 -12.59
N LEU A 85 25.88 23.62 -13.72
CA LEU A 85 26.72 24.13 -14.80
C LEU A 85 26.10 25.34 -15.51
N VAL A 86 24.77 25.40 -15.62
CA VAL A 86 24.07 26.47 -16.35
C VAL A 86 23.73 27.66 -15.45
N VAL A 87 23.29 27.40 -14.22
CA VAL A 87 22.75 28.42 -13.30
C VAL A 87 23.75 28.81 -12.21
N GLY A 88 24.86 28.07 -12.05
CA GLY A 88 25.82 28.23 -10.96
C GLY A 88 25.51 27.30 -9.77
N SER A 89 26.15 27.51 -8.61
CA SER A 89 25.99 26.55 -7.50
C SER A 89 24.55 26.51 -6.98
N GLN A 90 23.98 25.31 -6.88
CA GLN A 90 22.66 25.09 -6.30
C GLN A 90 22.63 25.59 -4.85
N GLN A 91 23.75 25.48 -4.14
CA GLN A 91 23.93 26.04 -2.80
C GLN A 91 23.82 27.57 -2.80
N GLY A 92 24.37 28.28 -3.78
CA GLY A 92 24.23 29.74 -3.88
C GLY A 92 22.79 30.18 -4.12
N LEU A 93 22.04 29.44 -4.94
CA LEU A 93 20.60 29.64 -5.11
C LEU A 93 19.86 29.36 -3.81
N GLN A 94 20.14 28.26 -3.12
CA GLN A 94 19.45 27.90 -1.87
C GLN A 94 19.77 28.86 -0.71
N SER A 95 20.98 29.40 -0.68
CA SER A 95 21.42 30.41 0.29
C SER A 95 20.87 31.81 0.01
N ALA A 96 20.13 32.00 -1.09
CA ALA A 96 19.44 33.25 -1.35
C ALA A 96 18.32 33.44 -0.30
N SER A 97 18.59 34.30 0.68
CA SER A 97 17.65 34.68 1.72
C SER A 97 17.33 36.17 1.67
N PHE A 98 16.10 36.51 2.04
CA PHE A 98 15.67 37.87 2.28
C PHE A 98 15.45 38.04 3.78
N THR A 99 16.30 38.83 4.43
CA THR A 99 16.19 39.11 5.86
C THR A 99 15.27 40.31 6.05
N VAL A 100 14.09 40.07 6.61
CA VAL A 100 13.15 41.14 6.97
C VAL A 100 13.21 41.34 8.47
N GLU A 101 13.57 42.55 8.89
CA GLU A 101 13.54 42.95 10.29
C GLU A 101 12.28 43.78 10.55
N VAL A 102 11.33 43.23 11.32
CA VAL A 102 10.10 43.92 11.71
C VAL A 102 9.99 43.89 13.22
N ALA A 103 9.85 45.07 13.84
CA ALA A 103 9.64 45.23 15.29
C ALA A 103 10.68 44.48 16.17
N GLY A 104 11.96 44.55 15.80
CA GLY A 104 13.07 43.93 16.55
C GLY A 104 13.17 42.40 16.42
N ARG A 105 12.37 41.78 15.54
CA ARG A 105 12.49 40.36 15.18
C ARG A 105 13.00 40.23 13.76
N LYS A 106 14.11 39.52 13.60
CA LYS A 106 14.69 39.16 12.30
C LYS A 106 14.04 37.88 11.81
N GLY A 107 13.36 37.94 10.67
CA GLY A 107 12.86 36.79 9.94
C GLY A 107 13.69 36.58 8.68
N GLU A 108 14.37 35.44 8.58
CA GLU A 108 15.12 35.05 7.39
C GLU A 108 14.22 34.25 6.45
N PHE A 109 13.90 34.80 5.28
CA PHE A 109 13.10 34.13 4.25
C PHE A 109 13.99 33.51 3.18
N LEU A 110 14.23 32.20 3.29
CA LEU A 110 15.02 31.40 2.36
C LEU A 110 14.25 31.09 1.06
N TYR A 111 13.94 32.11 0.27
CA TYR A 111 13.21 31.95 -1.01
C TYR A 111 14.01 31.10 -2.01
N GLY A 112 15.33 31.12 -1.89
CA GLY A 112 16.25 30.32 -2.67
C GLY A 112 15.99 28.82 -2.61
N ALA A 113 15.73 28.30 -1.40
CA ALA A 113 15.43 26.89 -1.18
C ALA A 113 14.13 26.46 -1.87
N PHE A 114 13.13 27.34 -1.88
CA PHE A 114 11.86 27.09 -2.55
C PHE A 114 12.02 27.03 -4.08
N VAL A 115 12.72 27.99 -4.68
CA VAL A 115 12.98 27.99 -6.13
C VAL A 115 13.79 26.76 -6.54
N SER A 116 14.80 26.39 -5.75
CA SER A 116 15.55 25.14 -5.98
C SER A 116 14.63 23.92 -5.95
N SER A 117 13.71 23.82 -4.99
CA SER A 117 12.76 22.71 -4.88
C SER A 117 11.81 22.65 -6.09
N LEU A 118 11.35 23.80 -6.59
CA LEU A 118 10.53 23.86 -7.80
C LEU A 118 11.28 23.38 -9.04
N ILE A 119 12.55 23.74 -9.20
CA ILE A 119 13.37 23.25 -10.32
C ILE A 119 13.50 21.73 -10.24
N THR A 120 13.81 21.19 -9.06
CA THR A 120 13.88 19.73 -8.85
C THR A 120 12.54 19.05 -9.13
N LEU A 121 11.41 19.64 -8.72
CA LEU A 121 10.07 19.10 -9.00
C LEU A 121 9.81 19.00 -10.51
N ILE A 122 10.09 20.06 -11.26
CA ILE A 122 9.91 20.09 -12.73
C ILE A 122 10.82 19.06 -13.39
N ALA A 123 12.08 18.95 -12.94
CA ALA A 123 13.02 17.97 -13.46
C ALA A 123 12.57 16.53 -13.17
N VAL A 124 12.09 16.23 -11.96
CA VAL A 124 11.50 14.92 -11.62
C VAL A 124 10.31 14.62 -12.51
N ALA A 125 9.39 15.57 -12.67
CA ALA A 125 8.22 15.39 -13.53
C ALA A 125 8.62 15.11 -14.99
N PHE A 126 9.62 15.83 -15.50
CA PHE A 126 10.14 15.61 -16.85
C PHE A 126 10.75 14.21 -17.01
N VAL A 127 11.55 13.76 -16.04
CA VAL A 127 12.14 12.42 -16.09
C VAL A 127 11.09 11.32 -16.00
N VAL A 128 10.08 11.46 -15.12
CA VAL A 128 8.95 10.50 -15.07
C VAL A 128 8.24 10.44 -16.43
N TYR A 129 7.92 11.60 -17.02
CA TYR A 129 7.29 11.68 -18.32
C TYR A 129 8.14 10.99 -19.40
N ALA A 130 9.44 11.28 -19.44
CA ALA A 130 10.37 10.68 -20.39
C ALA A 130 10.42 9.14 -20.24
N ILE A 131 10.45 8.62 -19.02
CA ILE A 131 10.45 7.17 -18.76
C ILE A 131 9.14 6.53 -19.23
N VAL A 132 7.98 7.10 -18.87
CA VAL A 132 6.66 6.57 -19.27
C VAL A 132 6.51 6.56 -20.79
N HIS A 133 6.93 7.65 -21.43
CA HIS A 133 6.88 7.80 -22.88
C HIS A 133 7.88 6.86 -23.59
N PHE A 134 9.10 6.72 -23.06
CA PHE A 134 10.13 5.83 -23.60
C PHE A 134 9.73 4.36 -23.50
N LEU A 135 9.13 3.96 -22.37
CA LEU A 135 8.57 2.62 -22.16
C LEU A 135 7.34 2.34 -23.05
N LYS A 136 6.87 3.31 -23.85
CA LYS A 136 5.71 3.17 -24.75
C LYS A 136 4.46 2.65 -24.05
N LEU A 137 4.29 2.92 -22.76
CA LEU A 137 3.07 2.55 -22.03
C LEU A 137 1.85 3.31 -22.60
N ASP A 138 2.06 4.49 -23.18
CA ASP A 138 1.08 5.22 -24.01
C ASP A 138 0.63 4.46 -25.27
N LYS A 139 1.46 3.55 -25.81
CA LYS A 139 1.13 2.74 -27.00
C LYS A 139 0.54 1.37 -26.65
N LEU A 140 0.57 0.97 -25.38
CA LEU A 140 -0.03 -0.28 -24.91
C LEU A 140 -1.51 -0.11 -24.51
N ASP A 141 -2.03 1.11 -24.58
CA ASP A 141 -3.47 1.37 -24.60
C ASP A 141 -4.01 0.88 -25.96
N LYS A 142 -4.39 -0.41 -26.02
CA LYS A 142 -5.19 -0.94 -27.12
C LYS A 142 -6.41 -0.04 -27.25
N LYS A 143 -6.69 0.43 -28.47
CA LYS A 143 -7.97 1.09 -28.79
C LYS A 143 -9.08 0.27 -28.15
N LYS A 144 -9.91 0.96 -27.37
CA LYS A 144 -11.20 0.46 -26.90
C LYS A 144 -12.02 0.14 -28.15
N ASP A 145 -12.01 -1.12 -28.57
CA ASP A 145 -13.08 -1.70 -29.37
C ASP A 145 -14.27 -2.03 -28.45
#